data_AF-A0A2P8PZ84-F1
#
_entry.id   AF-A0A2P8PZ84-F1
#
_cell.length_a   1.000
_cell.length_b   1.000
_cell.length_c   1.000
_cell.angle_alpha   90.00
_cell.angle_beta   90.00
_cell.angle_gamma   90.00
#
_symmetry.space_group_name_H-M   'P 1'
#
loop_
_entity.id
_entity.type
_entity.pdbx_description
1 polymer ?
#
loop_
_entity_poly.entity_id
_entity_poly.type
_entity_poly.pdbx_seq_one_letter_code
_entity_poly.pdbx_strand_id
1 'polypeptide(L)'
;MGDDGDTQAQAQRIAEDGRLWQHTLHENTMLFQRGNLFLVGQSLFAVAYTTLLTSEHHLVAARVLAAFGLVLALTWLYVGHRHRLYYQHVQRRAVERLPEYAATWASWSTRGQGRGRGRSIILIAYLLPALAVVMWGALLVIT
;
A
#
# COMPACT_ATOMS: atom_id res chain seq x y z
N MET A 1 -32.62 23.71 -30.68
CA MET A 1 -31.22 24.20 -30.64
C MET A 1 -30.76 24.29 -29.18
N GLY A 2 -30.79 23.15 -28.48
CA GLY A 2 -30.47 23.04 -27.04
C GLY A 2 -29.91 21.67 -26.63
N ASP A 3 -29.64 20.79 -27.60
CA ASP A 3 -29.21 19.39 -27.40
C ASP A 3 -27.66 19.27 -27.35
N ASP A 4 -26.96 20.18 -28.04
CA ASP A 4 -25.50 20.19 -28.12
C ASP A 4 -24.84 20.57 -26.78
N GLY A 5 -25.50 21.40 -25.97
CA GLY A 5 -24.99 21.86 -24.67
C GLY A 5 -25.01 20.77 -23.60
N ASP A 6 -26.08 19.97 -23.55
CA ASP A 6 -26.18 18.84 -22.62
C ASP A 6 -25.22 17.72 -23.02
N THR A 7 -25.06 17.47 -24.33
CA THR A 7 -24.11 16.47 -24.85
C THR A 7 -22.65 16.84 -24.51
N GLN A 8 -22.28 18.12 -24.64
CA GLN A 8 -20.93 18.58 -24.26
C GLN A 8 -20.69 18.53 -22.76
N ALA A 9 -21.68 18.92 -21.94
CA ALA A 9 -21.58 18.85 -20.48
C ALA A 9 -21.46 17.39 -20.00
N GLN A 10 -22.16 16.47 -20.66
CA GLN A 10 -22.10 15.03 -20.35
C GLN A 10 -20.75 14.42 -20.78
N ALA A 11 -20.23 14.79 -21.94
CA ALA A 11 -18.90 14.37 -22.40
C ALA A 11 -17.78 14.87 -21.47
N GLN A 12 -17.89 16.10 -20.96
CA GLN A 12 -16.93 16.64 -19.98
C GLN A 12 -16.96 15.86 -18.66
N ARG A 13 -18.15 15.51 -18.14
CA ARG A 13 -18.28 14.69 -16.92
C ARG A 13 -17.66 13.30 -17.09
N ILE A 14 -17.92 12.63 -18.21
CA ILE A 14 -17.33 11.31 -18.51
C ILE A 14 -15.79 11.40 -18.59
N ALA A 15 -15.26 12.48 -19.16
CA ALA A 15 -13.81 12.69 -19.23
C ALA A 15 -13.18 12.97 -17.86
N GLU A 16 -13.85 13.76 -17.01
CA GLU A 16 -13.42 14.03 -15.63
C GLU A 16 -13.43 12.75 -14.78
N ASP A 17 -14.48 11.94 -14.89
CA ASP A 17 -14.61 10.66 -14.19
C ASP A 17 -13.54 9.66 -14.66
N GLY A 18 -13.27 9.63 -15.97
CA GLY A 18 -12.18 8.84 -16.54
C GLY A 18 -10.81 9.22 -15.98
N ARG A 19 -10.53 10.52 -15.81
CA ARG A 19 -9.28 11.01 -15.20
C ARG A 19 -9.16 10.62 -13.73
N LEU A 20 -10.24 10.74 -12.95
CA LEU A 20 -10.25 10.34 -11.53
C LEU A 20 -10.03 8.84 -11.37
N TRP A 21 -10.65 8.04 -12.24
CA TRP A 21 -10.46 6.59 -12.28
C TRP A 21 -9.02 6.20 -12.64
N GLN A 22 -8.44 6.82 -13.67
CA GLN A 22 -7.04 6.61 -14.05
C GLN A 22 -6.09 6.99 -12.92
N HIS A 23 -6.34 8.12 -12.24
CA HIS A 23 -5.53 8.52 -11.09
C HIS A 23 -5.59 7.48 -9.97
N THR A 24 -6.78 6.99 -9.63
CA THR A 24 -6.98 5.97 -8.60
C THR A 24 -6.31 4.64 -8.95
N LEU A 25 -6.37 4.21 -10.22
CA LEU A 25 -5.68 3.02 -10.70
C LEU A 25 -4.16 3.18 -10.65
N HIS A 26 -3.66 4.35 -11.04
CA HIS A 26 -2.24 4.65 -11.02
C HIS A 26 -1.66 4.61 -9.60
N GLU A 27 -2.35 5.22 -8.63
CA GLU A 27 -1.93 5.19 -7.23
C GLU A 27 -1.94 3.75 -6.66
N ASN A 28 -2.92 2.92 -7.02
CA ASN A 28 -2.97 1.52 -6.60
C ASN A 28 -1.78 0.73 -7.18
N THR A 29 -1.48 0.92 -8.47
CA THR A 29 -0.35 0.28 -9.13
C THR A 29 0.97 0.69 -8.48
N MET A 30 1.15 1.98 -8.17
CA MET A 30 2.34 2.45 -7.45
C MET A 30 2.50 1.78 -6.09
N LEU A 31 1.41 1.60 -5.32
CA LEU A 31 1.45 0.92 -4.03
C LEU A 31 1.96 -0.53 -4.17
N PHE A 32 1.45 -1.29 -5.15
CA PHE A 32 1.89 -2.66 -5.39
C PHE A 32 3.34 -2.73 -5.86
N GLN A 33 3.75 -1.84 -6.76
CA GLN A 33 5.12 -1.78 -7.28
C GLN A 33 6.12 -1.47 -6.15
N ARG A 34 5.76 -0.50 -5.30
CA ARG A 34 6.51 -0.12 -4.10
C ARG A 34 6.58 -1.30 -3.12
N GLY A 35 5.45 -1.94 -2.82
CA GLY A 35 5.38 -3.10 -1.93
C GLY A 35 6.25 -4.27 -2.41
N ASN A 36 6.27 -4.52 -3.72
CA ASN A 36 7.11 -5.56 -4.30
C ASN A 36 8.60 -5.25 -4.15
N LEU A 37 9.02 -4.00 -4.39
CA LEU A 37 10.41 -3.58 -4.18
C LEU A 37 10.84 -3.75 -2.71
N PHE A 38 9.95 -3.43 -1.77
CA PHE A 38 10.18 -3.67 -0.34
C PHE A 38 10.43 -5.16 -0.06
N LEU A 39 9.59 -6.05 -0.60
CA LEU A 39 9.74 -7.50 -0.39
C LEU A 39 11.05 -8.04 -0.98
N VAL A 40 11.45 -7.56 -2.16
CA VAL A 40 12.74 -7.91 -2.77
C VAL A 40 13.90 -7.42 -1.90
N GLY A 41 13.83 -6.21 -1.36
CA GLY A 41 14.83 -5.71 -0.42
C GLY A 41 14.91 -6.57 0.85
N GLN A 42 13.77 -6.92 1.43
CA GLN A 42 13.70 -7.75 2.64
C GLN A 42 14.25 -9.17 2.40
N SER A 43 13.97 -9.78 1.26
CA SER A 43 14.51 -11.10 0.92
C SER A 43 16.03 -11.06 0.73
N LEU A 44 16.56 -10.03 0.07
CA LEU A 44 18.00 -9.83 -0.07
C LEU A 44 18.70 -9.68 1.29
N PHE A 45 18.13 -8.89 2.20
CA PHE A 45 18.66 -8.77 3.56
C PHE A 45 18.59 -10.09 4.33
N ALA A 46 17.51 -10.85 4.22
CA ALA A 46 17.37 -12.15 4.89
C ALA A 46 18.39 -13.18 4.37
N VAL A 47 18.63 -13.20 3.06
CA VAL A 47 19.67 -14.05 2.45
C VAL A 47 21.05 -13.67 2.97
N ALA A 48 21.40 -12.38 2.93
CA ALA A 48 22.68 -11.89 3.43
C ALA A 48 22.89 -12.17 4.93
N TYR A 49 21.83 -12.04 5.74
CA TYR A 49 21.86 -12.38 7.17
C TYR A 49 22.16 -13.86 7.38
N THR A 50 21.52 -14.74 6.60
CA THR A 50 21.73 -16.19 6.68
C THR A 50 23.16 -16.57 6.30
N THR A 51 23.71 -15.96 5.25
CA THR A 51 25.11 -16.19 4.83
C THR A 51 26.11 -15.78 5.92
N LEU A 52 25.86 -14.66 6.60
CA LEU A 52 26.70 -14.18 7.70
C LEU A 52 26.60 -15.07 8.94
N LEU A 53 25.43 -15.62 9.24
CA LEU A 53 25.26 -16.53 10.37
C LEU A 53 26.03 -17.84 10.21
N THR A 54 26.08 -18.38 8.99
CA THR A 54 26.85 -19.59 8.68
C THR A 54 28.36 -19.37 8.85
N SER A 55 28.80 -18.11 8.84
CA SER A 55 30.20 -17.71 9.05
C SER A 55 30.37 -17.28 10.51
N GLU A 56 30.53 -18.23 11.44
CA GLU A 56 30.45 -18.02 12.91
C GLU A 56 31.26 -16.84 13.49
N HIS A 57 32.22 -16.29 12.75
CA HIS A 57 33.02 -15.12 13.15
C HIS A 57 32.33 -13.75 13.01
N HIS A 58 31.12 -13.66 12.43
CA HIS A 58 30.52 -12.38 12.05
C HIS A 58 29.16 -12.07 12.71
N LEU A 59 28.94 -12.53 13.95
CA LEU A 59 27.71 -12.25 14.71
C LEU A 59 27.41 -10.74 14.84
N VAL A 60 28.44 -9.91 15.01
CA VAL A 60 28.28 -8.44 15.08
C VAL A 60 27.77 -7.88 13.75
N ALA A 61 28.30 -8.37 12.62
CA ALA A 61 27.85 -7.94 11.30
C ALA A 61 26.41 -8.39 11.02
N ALA A 62 26.04 -9.60 11.46
CA ALA A 62 24.67 -10.10 11.37
C ALA A 62 23.69 -9.21 12.16
N ARG A 63 24.04 -8.81 13.40
CA ARG A 63 23.23 -7.87 14.20
C ARG A 63 23.07 -6.50 13.53
N VAL A 64 24.15 -5.95 12.97
CA VAL A 64 24.08 -4.68 12.22
C VAL A 64 23.12 -4.81 11.05
N LEU A 65 23.22 -5.91 10.29
CA LEU A 65 22.33 -6.16 9.16
C LEU A 65 20.87 -6.31 9.60
N ALA A 66 20.62 -6.96 10.73
CA ALA A 66 19.29 -7.09 11.30
C ALA A 66 18.70 -5.73 11.75
N ALA A 67 19.53 -4.85 12.31
CA ALA A 67 19.13 -3.48 12.62
C ALA A 67 18.76 -2.68 11.36
N PHE A 68 19.52 -2.83 10.26
CA PHE A 68 19.16 -2.21 8.98
C PHE A 68 17.84 -2.74 8.42
N GLY A 69 17.63 -4.06 8.47
CA GLY A 69 16.37 -4.69 8.07
C GLY A 69 15.17 -4.16 8.86
N LEU A 70 15.34 -3.98 10.18
CA LEU A 70 14.33 -3.41 11.07
C LEU A 70 14.04 -1.94 10.74
N VAL A 71 15.06 -1.10 10.57
CA VAL A 71 14.90 0.32 10.23
C VAL A 71 14.19 0.47 8.89
N LEU A 72 14.54 -0.35 7.90
CA LEU A 72 13.87 -0.35 6.60
C LEU A 72 12.39 -0.73 6.74
N ALA A 73 12.08 -1.75 7.54
CA ALA A 73 10.71 -2.19 7.79
C ALA A 73 9.87 -1.13 8.55
N LEU A 74 10.45 -0.46 9.55
CA LEU A 74 9.81 0.66 10.26
C LEU A 74 9.60 1.88 9.37
N THR A 75 10.59 2.22 8.54
CA THR A 75 10.47 3.30 7.55
C THR A 75 9.32 3.00 6.59
N TRP A 76 9.21 1.75 6.13
CA TRP A 76 8.10 1.33 5.29
C TRP A 76 6.75 1.42 5.99
N LEU A 77 6.66 0.96 7.24
CA LEU A 77 5.45 1.07 8.04
C LEU A 77 5.01 2.52 8.21
N TYR A 78 5.95 3.44 8.46
CA TYR A 78 5.70 4.86 8.57
C TYR A 78 5.24 5.49 7.24
N VAL A 79 5.92 5.19 6.13
CA VAL A 79 5.55 5.67 4.79
C VAL A 79 4.19 5.12 4.37
N GLY A 80 3.93 3.83 4.61
CA GLY A 80 2.64 3.18 4.36
C GLY A 80 1.51 3.78 5.20
N HIS A 81 1.80 4.13 6.46
CA HIS A 81 0.86 4.84 7.33
C HIS A 81 0.51 6.22 6.79
N ARG A 82 1.51 7.00 6.38
CA ARG A 82 1.30 8.34 5.82
C ARG A 82 0.56 8.29 4.48
N HIS A 83 0.91 7.38 3.57
CA HIS A 83 0.19 7.21 2.30
C HIS A 83 -1.27 6.85 2.51
N ARG A 84 -1.58 6.04 3.54
CA ARG A 84 -2.96 5.69 3.87
C ARG A 84 -3.79 6.88 4.35
N LEU A 85 -3.22 7.74 5.21
CA LEU A 85 -3.93 8.95 5.67
C LEU A 85 -4.29 9.85 4.49
N TYR A 86 -3.41 9.95 3.49
CA TYR A 86 -3.68 10.67 2.26
C TYR A 86 -4.79 9.99 1.44
N TYR A 87 -4.68 8.67 1.23
CA TYR A 87 -5.67 7.88 0.51
C TYR A 87 -7.07 7.97 1.11
N GLN A 88 -7.20 7.94 2.44
CA GLN A 88 -8.48 8.07 3.13
C GLN A 88 -9.13 9.43 2.89
N HIS A 89 -8.33 10.51 2.82
CA HIS A 89 -8.84 11.85 2.50
C HIS A 89 -9.29 11.96 1.05
N VAL A 90 -8.51 11.41 0.11
CA VAL A 90 -8.86 11.39 -1.33
C VAL A 90 -10.11 10.55 -1.56
N GLN A 91 -10.18 9.36 -0.96
CA GLN A 91 -11.33 8.46 -1.10
C GLN A 91 -12.60 9.06 -0.51
N ARG A 92 -12.50 9.77 0.62
CA ARG A 92 -13.64 10.50 1.20
C ARG A 92 -14.13 11.61 0.29
N ARG A 93 -13.23 12.39 -0.31
CA ARG A 93 -13.58 13.43 -1.31
C ARG A 93 -14.17 12.84 -2.59
N ALA A 94 -13.72 11.66 -3.02
CA ALA A 94 -14.25 10.97 -4.18
C ALA A 94 -15.69 10.47 -3.95
N VAL A 95 -15.98 9.94 -2.76
CA VAL A 95 -17.35 9.53 -2.37
C VAL A 95 -18.29 10.74 -2.23
N GLU A 96 -17.79 11.88 -1.75
CA GLU A 96 -18.58 13.12 -1.63
C GLU A 96 -18.88 13.77 -2.99
N ARG A 97 -18.03 13.59 -4.02
CA ARG A 97 -18.20 14.22 -5.34
C ARG A 97 -18.85 13.34 -6.42
N LEU A 98 -18.75 12.01 -6.34
CA LEU A 98 -19.34 11.11 -7.33
C LEU A 98 -20.49 10.28 -6.75
N PRO A 99 -21.76 10.66 -7.00
CA PRO A 99 -22.92 9.90 -6.51
C PRO A 99 -23.01 8.50 -7.11
N GLU A 100 -22.55 8.27 -8.35
CA GLU A 100 -22.49 6.93 -8.96
C GLU A 100 -21.44 6.03 -8.31
N TYR A 101 -20.30 6.62 -7.91
CA TYR A 101 -19.28 5.91 -7.13
C TYR A 101 -19.80 5.60 -5.72
N ALA A 102 -20.53 6.53 -5.11
CA ALA A 102 -21.20 6.30 -3.82
C ALA A 102 -22.28 5.21 -3.91
N ALA A 103 -23.05 5.13 -4.99
CA ALA A 103 -24.05 4.08 -5.22
C ALA A 103 -23.39 2.71 -5.46
N THR A 104 -22.30 2.68 -6.22
CA THR A 104 -21.49 1.46 -6.42
C THR A 104 -20.84 1.03 -5.11
N TRP A 105 -20.31 1.96 -4.32
CA TRP A 105 -19.75 1.70 -3.00
C TRP A 105 -20.80 1.25 -1.99
N ALA A 106 -21.99 1.86 -2.00
CA ALA A 106 -23.10 1.52 -1.12
C ALA A 106 -23.61 0.10 -1.43
N SER A 107 -23.83 -0.22 -2.70
CA SER A 107 -24.23 -1.58 -3.15
C SER A 107 -23.16 -2.65 -2.91
N TRP A 108 -21.88 -2.27 -2.90
CA TRP A 108 -20.77 -3.15 -2.50
C TRP A 108 -20.60 -3.28 -0.98
N SER A 109 -20.93 -2.24 -0.22
CA SER A 109 -20.86 -2.23 1.24
C SER A 109 -21.95 -3.10 1.87
N THR A 110 -23.15 -3.14 1.26
CA THR A 110 -24.26 -4.03 1.65
C THR A 110 -24.00 -5.49 1.31
N ARG A 111 -23.18 -5.79 0.28
CA ARG A 111 -22.74 -7.17 -0.05
C ARG A 111 -21.56 -7.67 0.79
N GLY A 112 -21.06 -6.92 1.77
CA GLY A 112 -19.93 -7.32 2.63
C GLY A 112 -18.56 -7.37 1.94
N GLN A 113 -18.50 -7.39 0.60
CA GLN A 113 -17.27 -7.45 -0.21
C GLN A 113 -16.50 -6.13 -0.28
N GLY A 114 -17.18 -4.97 -0.21
CA GLY A 114 -16.53 -3.65 -0.25
C GLY A 114 -15.63 -3.37 0.95
N ARG A 115 -15.98 -3.92 2.13
CA ARG A 115 -15.12 -3.89 3.33
C ARG A 115 -13.86 -4.77 3.16
N GLY A 116 -13.98 -5.85 2.40
CA GLY A 116 -12.92 -6.84 2.19
C GLY A 116 -11.73 -6.30 1.41
N ARG A 117 -11.95 -5.61 0.27
CA ARG A 117 -10.84 -5.10 -0.57
C ARG A 117 -10.04 -3.98 0.11
N GLY A 118 -10.74 -3.09 0.84
CA GLY A 118 -10.09 -2.11 1.71
C GLY A 118 -9.27 -2.80 2.80
N ARG A 119 -9.83 -3.83 3.45
CA ARG A 119 -9.11 -4.66 4.44
C ARG A 119 -7.95 -5.45 3.86
N SER A 120 -8.05 -5.98 2.65
CA SER A 120 -6.98 -6.75 2.01
C SER A 120 -5.80 -5.87 1.63
N ILE A 121 -6.07 -4.66 1.12
CA ILE A 121 -5.01 -3.66 0.89
C ILE A 121 -4.39 -3.22 2.21
N ILE A 122 -5.19 -3.05 3.28
CA ILE A 122 -4.68 -2.75 4.62
C ILE A 122 -3.83 -3.91 5.14
N LEU A 123 -4.26 -5.14 4.98
CA LEU A 123 -3.52 -6.33 5.38
C LEU A 123 -2.20 -6.40 4.61
N ILE A 124 -2.19 -6.30 3.29
CA ILE A 124 -0.93 -6.37 2.52
C ILE A 124 0.01 -5.21 2.89
N ALA A 125 -0.50 -3.99 3.03
CA ALA A 125 0.32 -2.82 3.32
C ALA A 125 0.88 -2.76 4.74
N TYR A 126 0.27 -3.45 5.72
CA TYR A 126 0.70 -3.43 7.13
C TYR A 126 1.19 -4.77 7.64
N LEU A 127 0.56 -5.88 7.25
CA LEU A 127 0.92 -7.23 7.69
C LEU A 127 2.35 -7.56 7.24
N LEU A 128 2.69 -7.28 5.98
CA LEU A 128 4.02 -7.58 5.44
C LEU A 128 5.13 -6.80 6.18
N PRO A 129 5.08 -5.46 6.32
CA PRO A 129 6.10 -4.75 7.07
C PRO A 129 6.05 -5.05 8.57
N ALA A 130 4.88 -5.30 9.18
CA ALA A 130 4.80 -5.69 10.58
C ALA A 130 5.47 -7.05 10.84
N LEU A 131 5.25 -8.04 9.96
CA LEU A 131 5.94 -9.32 10.04
C LEU A 131 7.45 -9.17 9.89
N ALA A 132 7.90 -8.29 8.97
CA ALA A 132 9.32 -7.98 8.83
C ALA A 132 9.90 -7.33 10.11
N VAL A 133 9.19 -6.38 10.72
CA VAL A 133 9.59 -5.76 12.01
C VAL A 133 9.69 -6.82 13.10
N VAL A 134 8.71 -7.71 13.21
CA VAL A 134 8.71 -8.79 14.21
C VAL A 134 9.87 -9.75 13.96
N MET A 135 10.10 -10.16 12.71
CA MET A 135 11.21 -11.03 12.33
C MET A 135 12.56 -10.43 12.70
N TRP A 136 12.84 -9.19 12.27
CA TRP A 136 14.12 -8.53 12.58
C TRP A 136 14.29 -8.22 14.06
N GLY A 137 13.21 -7.84 14.74
CA GLY A 137 13.21 -7.64 16.19
C GLY A 137 13.54 -8.93 16.95
N ALA A 138 12.92 -10.05 16.57
CA ALA A 138 13.21 -11.36 17.16
C ALA A 138 14.67 -11.78 16.90
N LEU A 139 15.16 -11.60 15.68
CA LEU A 139 16.56 -11.89 15.33
C LEU A 139 17.54 -11.08 16.18
N LEU A 140 17.30 -9.78 16.39
CA LEU A 140 18.13 -8.91 17.23
C LEU A 140 18.11 -9.29 18.71
N VAL A 141 16.99 -9.80 19.23
CA VAL A 141 16.87 -10.22 20.63
C VAL A 141 17.55 -11.58 20.85
N ILE A 142 17.50 -12.47 19.87
CA ILE A 142 18.02 -13.84 19.97
C ILE A 142 19.53 -13.90 19.72
N THR A 143 20.07 -13.09 18.80
CA THR A 143 21.52 -13.08 18.47
C THR A 143 22.33 -12.21 19.40
#